data_AF-A0A0E0CY96-F1
#
_entry.id   AF-A0A0E0CY96-F1
#
_cell.length_a   1.000
_cell.length_b   1.000
_cell.length_c   1.000
_cell.angle_alpha   90.00
_cell.angle_beta   90.00
_cell.angle_gamma   90.00
#
_symmetry.space_group_name_H-M   'P 1'
#
loop_
_entity.id
_entity.type
_entity.pdbx_description
1 polymer ?
#
loop_
_entity_poly.entity_id
_entity_poly.type
_entity_poly.pdbx_seq_one_letter_code
_entity_poly.pdbx_strand_id
1 'polypeptide(L)'
;MPIDWIAGVPTVRLGNVSSFIRTLGPTSFTLHVEEDEVNSCAKAQGLILNMFDDLKSDVLDALRDEFPRVYTIGPLRRRPRE
;
A
#
# COMPACT_ATOMS: atom_id res chain seq x y z
N MET A 1 4.65 -9.25 17.75
CA MET A 1 3.46 -8.40 17.92
C MET A 1 2.62 -8.48 16.66
N PRO A 2 1.33 -8.85 16.76
CA PRO A 2 0.38 -8.69 15.67
C PRO A 2 0.12 -7.19 15.42
N ILE A 3 -0.11 -6.84 14.17
CA ILE A 3 -0.51 -5.51 13.71
C ILE A 3 -1.91 -5.68 13.12
N ASP A 4 -2.91 -5.19 13.84
CA ASP A 4 -4.34 -5.32 13.52
C ASP A 4 -5.05 -3.96 13.42
N TRP A 5 -4.30 -2.86 13.53
CA TRP A 5 -4.82 -1.49 13.52
C TRP A 5 -4.82 -0.83 12.13
N ILE A 6 -4.37 -1.52 11.08
CA ILE A 6 -4.34 -0.97 9.71
C ILE A 6 -5.67 -1.30 9.01
N ALA A 7 -6.43 -0.27 8.62
CA ALA A 7 -7.72 -0.43 7.94
C ALA A 7 -7.58 -1.22 6.63
N GLY A 8 -8.52 -2.12 6.37
CA GLY A 8 -8.57 -2.94 5.15
C GLY A 8 -7.51 -4.04 5.04
N VAL A 9 -6.54 -4.11 5.97
CA VAL A 9 -5.45 -5.10 5.95
C VAL A 9 -5.70 -6.15 7.04
N PRO A 10 -5.70 -7.46 6.72
CA PRO A 10 -5.84 -8.50 7.75
C PRO A 10 -4.65 -8.45 8.70
N THR A 11 -4.79 -9.00 9.91
CA THR A 11 -3.72 -8.99 10.92
C THR A 11 -2.40 -9.50 10.34
N VAL A 12 -1.40 -8.61 10.31
CA VAL A 12 -0.04 -8.93 9.83
C VAL A 12 0.95 -8.96 10.99
N ARG A 13 2.12 -9.54 10.75
CA ARG A 13 3.26 -9.45 11.67
C ARG A 13 4.21 -8.38 11.15
N LEU A 14 5.02 -7.79 12.03
CA LEU A 14 6.09 -6.87 11.61
C LEU A 14 6.98 -7.48 10.52
N GLY A 15 7.20 -8.80 10.58
CA GLY A 15 7.93 -9.60 9.57
C GLY A 15 7.28 -9.68 8.18
N ASN A 16 6.04 -9.23 8.00
CA ASN A 16 5.36 -9.14 6.70
C ASN A 16 5.37 -7.71 6.10
N VAL A 17 5.65 -6.69 6.90
CA VAL A 17 5.64 -5.27 6.46
C VAL A 17 6.99 -4.92 5.83
N SER A 18 7.07 -4.01 4.85
CA SER A 18 8.33 -3.62 4.17
C SER A 18 9.54 -3.55 5.13
N SER A 19 10.67 -4.13 4.74
CA SER A 19 11.90 -4.06 5.55
C SER A 19 12.41 -2.62 5.69
N PHE A 20 12.02 -1.73 4.78
CA PHE A 20 12.42 -0.32 4.79
C PHE A 20 11.92 0.42 6.02
N ILE A 21 10.82 -0.02 6.63
CA ILE A 21 10.30 0.56 7.88
C ILE A 21 10.82 -0.11 9.16
N ARG A 22 11.61 -1.18 9.04
CA ARG A 22 12.13 -1.96 10.19
C ARG A 22 13.50 -1.48 10.63
N THR A 23 13.64 -0.18 10.88
CA THR A 23 14.89 0.42 11.36
C THR A 23 14.74 0.94 12.79
N LEU A 24 15.87 1.07 13.48
CA LEU A 24 15.96 1.68 14.81
C LEU A 24 16.47 3.13 14.76
N GLY A 25 16.97 3.57 13.60
CA GLY A 25 17.55 4.89 13.41
C GLY A 25 16.57 5.83 12.68
N PRO A 26 16.27 7.03 13.23
CA PRO A 26 15.32 7.98 12.63
C PRO A 26 15.83 8.59 11.31
N THR A 27 17.10 8.40 10.97
CA THR A 27 17.75 8.96 9.78
C THR A 27 18.08 7.91 8.72
N SER A 28 17.44 6.74 8.77
CA SER A 28 17.68 5.75 7.73
C SER A 28 17.16 6.26 6.39
N PHE A 29 18.00 6.22 5.37
CA PHE A 29 17.66 6.64 4.01
C PHE A 29 16.38 5.96 3.49
N THR A 30 16.20 4.67 3.80
CA THR A 30 15.06 3.89 3.34
C THR A 30 13.73 4.30 3.96
N LEU A 31 13.72 4.73 5.22
CA LEU A 31 12.53 5.34 5.82
C LEU A 31 12.17 6.65 5.12
N HIS A 32 13.17 7.48 4.83
CA HIS A 32 12.93 8.79 4.22
C HIS A 32 12.33 8.64 2.83
N VAL A 33 12.82 7.69 2.04
CA VAL A 33 12.26 7.38 0.70
C VAL A 33 10.80 6.94 0.80
N GLU A 34 10.46 6.04 1.72
CA GLU A 34 9.07 5.61 1.95
C GLU A 34 8.18 6.77 2.40
N GLU A 35 8.69 7.64 3.28
CA GLU A 35 7.98 8.83 3.76
C GLU A 35 7.72 9.86 2.64
N ASP A 36 8.73 10.14 1.80
CA ASP A 36 8.60 11.02 0.63
C ASP A 36 7.60 10.47 -0.39
N GLU A 37 7.61 9.16 -0.64
CA GLU A 37 6.69 8.51 -1.57
C GLU A 37 5.25 8.62 -1.07
N VAL A 38 5.00 8.28 0.20
CA VAL A 38 3.67 8.39 0.81
C VAL A 38 3.17 9.84 0.80
N ASN A 39 4.03 10.81 1.15
CA ASN A 39 3.69 12.23 1.11
C ASN A 39 3.39 12.71 -0.32
N SER A 40 4.08 12.17 -1.31
CA SER A 40 3.83 12.47 -2.72
C SER A 40 2.49 11.88 -3.18
N CYS A 41 2.17 10.64 -2.77
CA CYS A 41 0.88 10.02 -3.04
C CYS A 41 -0.28 10.80 -2.39
N ALA A 42 -0.12 11.26 -1.15
CA ALA A 42 -1.14 12.05 -0.44
C ALA A 42 -1.45 13.39 -1.14
N LYS A 43 -0.46 13.96 -1.86
CA LYS A 43 -0.61 15.20 -2.63
C LYS A 43 -1.02 14.96 -4.09
N ALA A 44 -1.03 13.71 -4.54
CA ALA A 44 -1.35 13.38 -5.92
C ALA A 44 -2.85 13.59 -6.21
N GLN A 45 -3.17 13.91 -7.46
CA GLN A 45 -4.57 14.05 -7.89
C GLN A 45 -5.30 12.71 -8.02
N GLY A 46 -4.57 11.60 -8.02
CA GLY A 46 -5.12 10.26 -8.01
C GLY A 46 -4.02 9.19 -7.99
N LEU A 47 -4.39 8.00 -7.54
CA LEU A 47 -3.51 6.84 -7.43
C LEU A 47 -3.88 5.81 -8.51
N ILE A 48 -2.89 5.35 -9.28
CA ILE A 48 -3.06 4.27 -10.25
C ILE A 48 -2.38 3.03 -9.71
N LEU A 49 -3.16 1.99 -9.43
CA LEU A 49 -2.70 0.72 -8.88
C LEU A 49 -2.75 -0.37 -9.95
N ASN A 50 -1.62 -1.05 -10.13
CA ASN A 50 -1.58 -2.28 -10.90
C ASN A 50 -2.12 -3.47 -10.06
N MET A 51 -3.40 -3.40 -9.74
CA MET A 51 -4.16 -4.40 -8.99
C MET A 51 -5.51 -4.63 -9.69
N PHE A 52 -6.18 -5.75 -9.39
CA PHE A 52 -7.54 -6.03 -9.84
C PHE A 52 -8.51 -5.93 -8.66
N ASP A 53 -9.69 -5.33 -8.87
CA ASP A 53 -10.65 -5.00 -7.80
C ASP A 53 -11.07 -6.20 -6.95
N ASP A 54 -11.33 -7.35 -7.57
CA ASP A 54 -11.76 -8.56 -6.86
C ASP A 54 -10.73 -9.12 -5.86
N LEU A 55 -9.44 -8.77 -5.96
CA LEU A 55 -8.44 -9.41 -5.08
C LEU A 55 -8.50 -8.89 -3.64
N LYS A 56 -8.88 -7.63 -3.43
CA LYS A 56 -8.74 -6.92 -2.14
C LYS A 56 -9.72 -5.73 -1.99
N SER A 57 -11.02 -6.00 -1.97
CA SER A 57 -12.06 -4.95 -1.78
C SER A 57 -11.80 -4.10 -0.53
N ASP A 58 -11.56 -4.72 0.63
CA ASP A 58 -11.41 -4.00 1.91
C ASP A 58 -10.22 -3.02 1.90
N VAL A 59 -9.12 -3.37 1.22
CA VAL A 59 -7.95 -2.49 1.07
C VAL A 59 -8.29 -1.32 0.14
N LEU A 60 -9.00 -1.58 -0.95
CA LEU A 60 -9.40 -0.52 -1.89
C LEU A 60 -10.38 0.44 -1.26
N ASP A 61 -11.31 -0.04 -0.43
CA ASP A 61 -12.26 0.80 0.29
C ASP A 61 -11.55 1.70 1.31
N ALA A 62 -10.59 1.14 2.07
CA ALA A 62 -9.75 1.95 2.96
C ALA A 62 -8.90 2.99 2.19
N LEU A 63 -8.36 2.64 1.03
CA LEU A 63 -7.60 3.60 0.19
C LEU A 63 -8.51 4.68 -0.42
N ARG A 64 -9.77 4.35 -0.77
CA ARG A 64 -10.73 5.33 -1.30
C ARG A 64 -11.23 6.31 -0.23
N ASP A 65 -11.18 5.92 1.04
CA ASP A 65 -11.47 6.82 2.17
C ASP A 65 -10.34 7.85 2.36
N GLU A 66 -9.09 7.42 2.19
CA GLU A 66 -7.90 8.28 2.37
C GLU A 66 -7.57 9.14 1.12
N PHE A 67 -7.72 8.57 -0.08
CA PHE A 67 -7.33 9.23 -1.32
C PHE A 67 -8.55 9.61 -2.18
N PRO A 68 -8.59 10.84 -2.72
CA PRO A 68 -9.77 11.34 -3.45
C PRO A 68 -10.09 10.56 -4.73
N ARG A 69 -9.09 9.89 -5.34
CA ARG A 69 -9.24 9.10 -6.58
C ARG A 69 -8.28 7.92 -6.59
N VAL A 70 -8.81 6.70 -6.63
CA VAL A 70 -8.03 5.47 -6.74
C VAL A 70 -8.52 4.66 -7.95
N TYR A 71 -7.60 4.32 -8.85
CA TYR A 71 -7.87 3.60 -10.09
C TYR A 71 -7.05 2.31 -10.14
N THR A 72 -7.72 1.20 -10.34
CA THR A 72 -7.14 -0.13 -10.54
C THR A 72 -7.07 -0.42 -12.04
N ILE A 73 -5.88 -0.74 -12.55
CA ILE A 73 -5.65 -1.03 -13.99
C ILE A 73 -5.07 -2.42 -14.24
N GLY A 74 -5.04 -3.27 -13.22
CA GLY A 74 -4.24 -4.48 -13.18
C GLY A 74 -5.02 -5.79 -13.30
N PRO A 75 -4.28 -6.92 -13.37
CA PRO A 75 -2.83 -6.97 -13.51
C PRO A 75 -2.39 -6.70 -14.96
N LEU A 76 -1.47 -5.75 -15.15
CA LEU A 76 -0.86 -5.40 -16.45
C LEU A 76 -0.17 -6.62 -17.11
N ARG A 77 0.26 -7.59 -16.30
CA ARG A 77 0.69 -8.91 -16.76
C ARG A 77 -0.46 -9.90 -16.61
N ARG A 78 -1.17 -10.19 -17.71
CA ARG A 78 -2.04 -11.37 -17.80
C ARG A 78 -1.17 -12.63 -17.84
N ARG A 79 -1.31 -13.52 -16.85
CA ARG A 79 -1.06 -14.95 -17.10
C ARG A 79 -2.27 -15.51 -17.87
N PRO A 80 -2.08 -16.42 -18.85
CA PRO A 80 -3.19 -17.15 -19.45
C PRO A 80 -3.97 -17.86 -18.33
N ARG A 81 -5.31 -17.83 -18.39
CA ARG A 81 -6.13 -18.68 -17.54
C ARG A 81 -5.97 -20.11 -18.04
N GLU A 82 -5.44 -21.00 -17.20
CA GLU A 82 -5.67 -22.44 -17.29
C GLU A 82 -7.06 -22.76 -16.74
#